data_AF-A0A420M6X3-F1
#
_entry.id   AF-A0A420M6X3-F1
#
_cell.length_a   1.000
_cell.length_b   1.000
_cell.length_c   1.000
_cell.angle_alpha   90.00
_cell.angle_beta   90.00
_cell.angle_gamma   90.00
#
_symmetry.space_group_name_H-M   'P 1'
#
loop_
_entity.id
_entity.type
_entity.pdbx_description
1 polymer ?
#
loop_
_entity_poly.entity_id
_entity_poly.type
_entity_poly.pdbx_seq_one_letter_code
_entity_poly.pdbx_strand_id
1 'polypeptide(L)' 'RDFEENGSLERVTLFLNLANDPTIERIITPRLALTTAEYYAYQLEKHVLVILTDLSAYCDALREVSAAREEVPGRRG' A
#
# COMPACT_ATOMS: atom_id res chain seq x y z
N ARG A 1 8.13 7.46 14.36
CA ARG A 1 8.88 8.68 14.73
C ARG A 1 8.17 9.94 14.29
N ASP A 2 8.18 10.35 13.02
CA ASP A 2 7.55 11.63 12.62
C ASP A 2 6.05 11.74 12.98
N PHE A 3 5.25 10.69 12.79
CA PHE A 3 3.83 10.72 13.15
C PHE A 3 3.57 10.65 14.67
N GLU A 4 4.48 10.01 15.42
CA GLU A 4 4.44 9.93 16.90
C GLU A 4 4.81 11.29 17.52
N GLU A 5 5.82 11.95 16.96
CA GLU A 5 6.32 13.24 17.43
C GLU A 5 5.37 14.39 17.10
N ASN A 6 4.65 14.32 15.96
CA ASN A 6 3.68 15.34 15.56
C ASN A 6 2.29 15.19 16.21
N GLY A 7 2.09 14.22 17.13
CA GLY A 7 0.81 14.00 17.82
C GLY A 7 -0.37 13.65 16.89
N SER A 8 -0.08 13.24 15.66
CA SER A 8 -1.08 13.00 14.61
C SER A 8 -1.60 11.57 14.57
N LEU A 9 -1.04 10.67 15.40
CA LEU A 9 -1.40 9.25 15.42
C LEU A 9 -2.89 9.00 15.72
N GLU A 10 -3.54 9.88 16.47
CA GLU A 10 -4.99 9.75 16.75
C GLU A 10 -5.87 9.86 15.50
N ARG A 11 -5.36 10.44 14.40
CA ARG A 11 -6.11 10.68 13.15
C ARG A 11 -5.50 9.98 11.94
N VAL A 12 -4.46 9.17 12.14
CA VAL A 12 -3.74 8.51 11.05
C VAL A 12 -3.85 7.01 11.22
N THR A 13 -4.29 6.33 10.17
CA THR A 13 -4.21 4.86 10.07
C THR A 13 -3.00 4.52 9.20
N LEU A 14 -2.06 3.73 9.72
CA LEU A 14 -0.86 3.31 8.98
C LEU A 14 -0.95 1.83 8.60
N PHE A 15 -0.56 1.55 7.35
CA PHE A 15 -0.30 0.20 6.85
C PHE A 15 1.16 0.13 6.45
N LEU A 16 1.92 -0.77 7.08
CA LEU A 16 3.36 -0.88 6.88
C LEU A 16 3.68 -2.27 6.33
N ASN A 17 4.41 -2.30 5.22
CA ASN A 17 5.08 -3.48 4.69
C ASN A 17 6.59 -3.19 4.69
N LEU A 18 7.34 -3.97 5.45
CA LEU A 18 8.78 -3.83 5.58
C LEU A 18 9.50 -4.54 4.43
N ALA A 19 10.77 -4.20 4.22
CA ALA A 19 11.57 -4.78 3.14
C ALA A 19 11.78 -6.30 3.27
N ASN A 20 11.74 -6.81 4.51
CA ASN A 20 11.86 -8.23 4.84
C ASN A 20 10.52 -8.98 4.79
N ASP A 21 9.40 -8.28 4.61
CA ASP A 21 8.09 -8.91 4.53
C ASP A 21 7.85 -9.49 3.11
N PRO A 22 6.99 -10.52 2.97
CA PRO A 22 6.73 -11.16 1.69
C PRO A 22 6.29 -10.18 0.59
N THR A 23 6.80 -10.40 -0.63
CA THR A 23 6.46 -9.61 -1.83
C THR A 23 4.95 -9.53 -2.07
N ILE A 24 4.20 -10.61 -1.78
CA ILE A 24 2.75 -10.65 -1.97
C ILE A 24 2.01 -9.64 -1.06
N GLU A 25 2.51 -9.43 0.15
CA GLU A 25 1.93 -8.48 1.11
C GLU A 25 2.08 -7.05 0.61
N ARG A 26 3.17 -6.75 -0.12
CA ARG A 26 3.38 -5.45 -0.74
C ARG A 26 2.31 -5.13 -1.79
N ILE A 27 1.75 -6.15 -2.45
CA ILE A 27 0.68 -5.99 -3.43
C ILE A 27 -0.69 -5.83 -2.74
N ILE A 28 -0.93 -6.52 -1.62
CA ILE A 28 -2.22 -6.44 -0.93
C ILE A 28 -2.35 -5.20 -0.05
N THR A 29 -1.25 -4.72 0.53
CA THR A 29 -1.21 -3.60 1.46
C THR A 29 -1.88 -2.32 0.92
N PRO A 30 -1.59 -1.85 -0.31
CA PRO A 30 -2.29 -0.69 -0.88
C PRO A 30 -3.80 -0.90 -1.02
N ARG A 31 -4.25 -2.13 -1.29
CA ARG A 31 -5.68 -2.44 -1.40
C ARG A 31 -6.37 -2.32 -0.03
N LEU A 32 -5.75 -2.86 1.02
CA LEU A 32 -6.26 -2.73 2.39
C LEU A 32 -6.34 -1.26 2.82
N ALA A 33 -5.30 -0.47 2.49
CA ALA A 33 -5.28 0.96 2.78
C ALA A 33 -6.40 1.71 2.04
N LEU A 34 -6.60 1.41 0.75
CA LEU A 34 -7.65 2.05 -0.05
C LEU A 34 -9.05 1.63 0.39
N THR A 35 -9.31 0.35 0.70
CA THR A 35 -10.60 -0.09 1.24
C THR A 35 -10.90 0.58 2.58
N THR A 36 -9.89 0.75 3.43
CA THR A 36 -10.04 1.48 4.70
C THR A 36 -10.32 2.97 4.47
N ALA A 37 -9.68 3.58 3.46
CA ALA A 37 -9.93 4.95 3.07
C ALA A 37 -11.35 5.14 2.52
N GLU A 38 -11.83 4.22 1.68
CA GLU A 38 -13.21 4.19 1.19
C GLU A 38 -14.20 4.10 2.35
N TYR A 39 -13.93 3.22 3.32
CA TYR A 39 -14.75 3.10 4.53
C TYR A 39 -14.87 4.44 5.29
N TYR A 40 -13.74 5.12 5.52
CA TYR A 40 -13.75 6.42 6.18
C TYR A 40 -14.47 7.50 5.36
N ALA A 41 -14.29 7.49 4.04
CA ALA A 41 -14.83 8.51 3.16
C ALA A 41 -16.34 8.35 2.93
N TYR A 42 -16.83 7.14 2.65
CA TYR A 42 -18.19 6.92 2.18
C TYR A 42 -19.15 6.46 3.29
N GLN A 43 -18.68 5.68 4.26
CA GLN A 43 -19.53 5.15 5.32
C GLN A 43 -19.51 6.07 6.56
N LEU A 44 -18.40 6.78 6.77
CA LEU A 44 -18.22 7.68 7.92
C LEU A 44 -18.17 9.16 7.55
N GLU A 45 -18.38 9.49 6.26
CA GLU A 45 -18.46 10.85 5.71
C GLU A 45 -17.26 11.75 6.11
N LYS A 46 -16.05 11.18 6.15
CA LYS A 46 -14.83 11.93 6.49
C LYS A 46 -14.09 12.39 5.23
N HIS A 47 -13.39 13.50 5.33
CA HIS A 47 -12.37 13.86 4.34
C HIS A 47 -11.11 13.04 4.59
N VAL A 48 -10.70 12.25 3.59
CA VAL A 48 -9.58 11.32 3.70
C VAL A 48 -8.48 11.71 2.71
N LEU A 49 -7.23 11.70 3.18
CA LEU A 49 -6.04 11.79 2.34
C LEU A 49 -5.30 10.46 2.41
N VAL A 50 -5.08 9.83 1.26
CA VAL A 50 -4.30 8.60 1.15
C VAL A 50 -2.92 8.93 0.60
N ILE A 51 -1.88 8.49 1.29
CA ILE A 51 -0.49 8.61 0.85
C ILE A 51 0.04 7.20 0.63
N LEU A 52 0.40 6.87 -0.60
CA LEU A 52 1.00 5.58 -0.96
C LEU A 52 2.49 5.79 -1.25
N THR A 53 3.33 5.02 -0.56
CA THR A 53 4.76 4.95 -0.79
C THR A 53 5.26 3.56 -0.35
N ASP A 54 6.14 2.86 -1.07
CA ASP A 54 6.79 3.20 -2.35
C ASP A 54 6.17 2.41 -3.52
N LEU A 55 5.68 3.11 -4.55
CA LEU A 55 5.08 2.48 -5.74
C LEU A 55 6.10 1.74 -6.62
N SER A 56 7.39 2.08 -6.54
CA SER A 56 8.44 1.36 -7.27
C SER A 56 8.57 -0.07 -6.72
N ALA A 57 8.63 -0.19 -5.39
CA ALA A 57 8.68 -1.49 -4.72
C ALA A 57 7.39 -2.32 -4.96
N TYR A 58 6.23 -1.66 -5.07
CA TYR A 58 4.98 -2.30 -5.48
C TYR A 58 5.04 -2.84 -6.92
N CYS A 59 5.59 -2.08 -7.87
CA CYS A 59 5.75 -2.52 -9.26
C CYS A 59 6.75 -3.68 -9.39
N ASP A 60 7.86 -3.66 -8.66
CA ASP A 60 8.80 -4.78 -8.62
C ASP A 60 8.13 -6.04 -8.05
N ALA A 61 7.29 -5.89 -7.03
CA ALA A 61 6.51 -6.99 -6.49
C ALA A 61 5.53 -7.57 -7.52
N LEU A 62 4.84 -6.72 -8.29
CA LEU A 62 3.99 -7.18 -9.40
C LEU A 62 4.78 -7.96 -10.44
N ARG A 63 5.96 -7.47 -10.83
CA ARG A 63 6.84 -8.12 -11.81
C ARG A 63 7.33 -9.48 -11.32
N GLU A 64 7.71 -9.59 -10.06
CA GLU A 64 8.14 -10.87 -9.45
C GLU A 64 7.01 -11.90 -9.48
N VAL A 65 5.79 -11.49 -9.12
CA VAL A 65 4.61 -12.38 -9.15
C VAL A 65 4.25 -12.79 -10.59
N SER A 66 4.32 -11.88 -11.55
CA SER A 66 4.07 -12.17 -12.96
C SER A 66 5.09 -13.17 -13.53
N ALA A 67 6.38 -12.99 -13.21
CA ALA A 67 7.45 -13.92 -13.59
C ALA A 67 7.27 -15.31 -12.96
N ALA A 68 6.90 -15.38 -11.67
CA ALA A 68 6.62 -16.65 -10.98
C ALA A 68 5.39 -17.40 -11.56
N ARG A 69 4.50 -16.69 -12.24
CA ARG A 69 3.32 -17.24 -12.93
C ARG A 69 3.56 -17.56 -14.41
N GLU A 70 4.77 -17.33 -14.91
CA GLU A 70 5.14 -17.51 -16.32
C GLU A 70 4.24 -16.70 -17.29
N GLU A 71 3.76 -15.54 -16.84
CA GLU A 71 3.00 -14.63 -17.69
C GLU A 71 3.92 -13.98 -18.74
N VAL A 72 3.36 -13.64 -19.92
CA VAL A 72 4.14 -13.02 -20.99
C VAL A 72 4.53 -11.59 -20.57
N PRO A 73 5.84 -11.26 -20.55
CA PRO A 73 6.30 -9.97 -20.07
C PRO A 73 5.89 -8.83 -21.02
N GLY A 74 5.55 -7.70 -20.42
CA GLY A 74 5.23 -6.45 -21.11
C GLY A 74 6.46 -5.58 -21.38
N ARG A 75 6.21 -4.30 -21.67
CA ARG A 75 7.30 -3.33 -21.87
C ARG A 75 8.00 -3.06 -20.53
N ARG A 76 9.30 -3.40 -20.45
CA ARG A 76 10.16 -3.32 -19.25
C ARG A 76 9.93 -4.43 -18.21
N GLY A 77 9.42 -5.59 -18.64
CA GLY A 77 9.18 -6.75 -17.78
C GLY A 77 7.70 -6.89 -17.49
#